data_AF-A0A267DF43-F1
#
_entry.id   AF-A0A267DF43-F1
#
_cell.length_a   1.000
_cell.length_b   1.000
_cell.length_c   1.000
_cell.angle_alpha   90.00
_cell.angle_beta   90.00
_cell.angle_gamma   90.00
#
_symmetry.space_group_name_H-M   'P 1'
#
loop_
_entity.id
_entity.type
_entity.pdbx_description
1 polymer ?
#
loop_
_entity_poly.entity_id
_entity_poly.type
_entity_poly.pdbx_seq_one_letter_code
_entity_poly.pdbx_strand_id
1 'polypeptide(L)'
;MTGIPEEAWDLECPSDDLKAEALQEFILLDQRYLERLAELREKFSTTLAKAPFGGWPEAEHRLFELIRDEYLTGPVVFNRHSLCADRLERTFPARTRQQLADHGDWLTAWRAWCERRHVLAASWRRARAELLVKIEATFAQAWQHEEEDIVREGERDKRDALRAVLSEKLRVWRQQKEEEAQLELRAEERRRQELEERERQEAEREERQRQQQRRRLSTYQQEKERLRSEAAAREEARLEQLKRQLREQAERDAQRIGYRREERSKRMEAERMRTEQLAEAGVQREERLEHLRELVRPRVLPDIERATGDTAASKLHQHRRRGQSSADEEADEPLPVHAPGPTATTFTDKQILADPRVRLEGALRQAGLIGNDYAKELLRRQAGPLERYRKDQVSTVFKYEQQQQQQPH
;
A
#
# COMPACT_ATOMS: atom_id res chain seq x y z
N MET A 1 -58.89 55.38 48.78
CA MET A 1 -57.80 55.30 47.81
C MET A 1 -57.70 53.87 47.34
N THR A 2 -58.63 53.46 46.50
CA THR A 2 -58.62 52.17 45.78
C THR A 2 -58.45 52.52 44.31
N GLY A 3 -57.67 51.75 43.58
CA GLY A 3 -57.34 52.00 42.19
C GLY A 3 -55.85 52.21 41.95
N ILE A 4 -55.55 52.41 40.67
CA ILE A 4 -54.20 52.51 40.15
C ILE A 4 -53.52 53.79 40.69
N PRO A 5 -52.30 53.70 41.25
CA PRO A 5 -51.51 54.87 41.62
C PRO A 5 -51.25 55.80 40.43
N GLU A 6 -51.24 57.12 40.65
CA GLU A 6 -50.82 58.09 39.62
C GLU A 6 -49.37 57.81 39.20
N GLU A 7 -48.53 57.44 40.17
CA GLU A 7 -47.14 57.06 39.94
C GLU A 7 -47.01 55.90 38.95
N ALA A 8 -47.98 54.97 38.91
CA ALA A 8 -47.95 53.84 37.98
C ALA A 8 -48.41 54.22 36.55
N TRP A 9 -49.23 55.26 36.41
CA TRP A 9 -49.66 55.78 35.10
C TRP A 9 -48.55 56.52 34.38
N ASP A 10 -47.77 57.28 35.14
CA ASP A 10 -46.66 58.10 34.66
C ASP A 10 -45.42 57.28 34.25
N LEU A 11 -45.39 55.98 34.58
CA LEU A 11 -44.30 55.10 34.16
C LEU A 11 -44.30 54.89 32.64
N GLU A 12 -43.14 55.12 32.04
CA GLU A 12 -42.85 54.86 30.63
C GLU A 12 -42.55 53.37 30.42
N CYS A 13 -43.24 52.74 29.46
CA CYS A 13 -43.10 51.32 29.15
C CYS A 13 -42.92 51.17 27.63
N PRO A 14 -42.02 50.29 27.16
CA PRO A 14 -41.80 50.06 25.73
C PRO A 14 -42.97 49.32 25.05
N SER A 15 -43.79 48.61 25.82
CA SER A 15 -44.95 47.86 25.31
C SER A 15 -46.24 48.25 26.02
N ASP A 16 -47.24 48.65 25.24
CA ASP A 16 -48.57 49.01 25.76
C ASP A 16 -49.29 47.81 26.39
N ASP A 17 -49.09 46.61 25.84
CA ASP A 17 -49.67 45.36 26.37
C ASP A 17 -49.10 45.06 27.76
N LEU A 18 -47.77 45.16 27.91
CA LEU A 18 -47.09 44.96 29.19
C LEU A 18 -47.53 46.01 30.22
N LYS A 19 -47.77 47.26 29.78
CA LYS A 19 -48.28 48.33 30.64
C LYS A 19 -49.70 48.01 31.11
N ALA A 20 -50.58 47.55 30.22
CA ALA A 20 -51.94 47.18 30.58
C ALA A 20 -51.99 46.03 31.60
N GLU A 21 -51.17 44.99 31.42
CA GLU A 21 -51.04 43.87 32.36
C GLU A 21 -50.56 44.34 33.73
N ALA A 22 -49.52 45.18 33.78
CA ALA A 22 -48.99 45.73 35.02
C ALA A 22 -50.02 46.57 35.79
N LEU A 23 -50.85 47.36 35.09
CA LEU A 23 -51.91 48.15 35.72
C LEU A 23 -53.07 47.27 36.21
N GLN A 24 -53.36 46.17 35.52
CA GLN A 24 -54.37 45.19 35.94
C GLN A 24 -53.99 44.51 37.25
N GLU A 25 -52.70 44.24 37.48
CA GLU A 25 -52.22 43.65 38.73
C GLU A 25 -52.54 44.51 39.97
N PHE A 26 -52.53 45.83 39.86
CA PHE A 26 -52.98 46.71 40.96
C PHE A 26 -54.47 46.52 41.29
N ILE A 27 -55.30 46.36 40.26
CA ILE A 27 -56.74 46.15 40.43
C ILE A 27 -56.99 44.80 41.11
N LEU A 28 -56.30 43.74 40.67
CA LEU A 28 -56.41 42.41 41.25
C LEU A 28 -55.91 42.39 42.71
N LEU A 29 -54.81 43.11 43.00
CA LEU A 29 -54.30 43.25 44.36
C LEU A 29 -55.33 43.93 45.27
N ASP A 30 -55.91 45.03 44.82
CA ASP A 30 -56.94 45.76 45.57
C ASP A 30 -58.17 44.89 45.83
N GLN A 31 -58.65 44.15 44.81
CA GLN A 31 -59.78 43.21 44.95
C GLN A 31 -59.51 42.16 46.02
N ARG A 32 -58.33 41.52 45.99
CA ARG A 32 -57.94 40.50 46.97
C ARG A 32 -57.92 41.04 48.41
N TYR A 33 -57.46 42.27 48.61
CA TYR A 33 -57.44 42.88 49.95
C TYR A 33 -58.83 43.36 50.41
N LEU A 34 -59.69 43.79 49.47
CA LEU A 34 -61.08 44.10 49.76
C LEU A 34 -61.87 42.85 50.16
N GLU A 35 -61.68 41.73 49.48
CA GLU A 35 -62.26 40.42 49.84
C GLU A 35 -61.82 40.00 51.25
N ARG A 36 -60.51 40.07 51.53
CA ARG A 36 -59.98 39.74 52.85
C ARG A 36 -60.52 40.66 53.96
N LEU A 37 -60.79 41.92 53.64
CA LEU A 37 -61.42 42.87 54.56
C LEU A 37 -62.92 42.55 54.75
N ALA A 38 -63.62 42.10 53.72
CA ALA A 38 -65.00 41.64 53.80
C ALA A 38 -65.12 40.39 54.68
N GLU A 39 -64.27 39.39 54.47
CA GLU A 39 -64.20 38.21 55.35
C GLU A 39 -63.90 38.59 56.81
N LEU A 40 -62.98 39.54 57.02
CA LEU A 40 -62.65 40.01 58.36
C LEU A 40 -63.85 40.73 59.01
N ARG A 41 -64.62 41.51 58.25
CA ARG A 41 -65.86 42.12 58.74
C ARG A 41 -66.91 41.08 59.09
N GLU A 42 -67.07 40.03 58.27
CA GLU A 42 -68.01 38.94 58.53
C GLU A 42 -67.66 38.18 59.82
N LYS A 43 -66.37 37.84 60.01
CA LYS A 43 -65.86 37.17 61.22
C LYS A 43 -66.12 37.96 62.51
N PHE A 44 -66.15 39.30 62.44
CA PHE A 44 -66.44 40.18 63.57
C PHE A 44 -67.84 40.83 63.50
N SER A 45 -68.75 40.30 62.68
CA SER A 45 -70.08 40.89 62.46
C SER A 45 -70.88 41.08 63.76
N THR A 46 -70.81 40.10 64.66
CA THR A 46 -71.48 40.15 65.98
C THR A 46 -70.92 41.22 66.90
N THR A 47 -69.62 41.49 66.81
CA THR A 47 -68.92 42.54 67.56
C THR A 47 -69.22 43.91 66.97
N LEU A 48 -69.20 44.02 65.64
CA LEU A 48 -69.50 45.23 64.89
C LEU A 48 -70.94 45.69 65.04
N ALA A 49 -71.90 44.76 65.14
CA ALA A 49 -73.31 45.09 65.36
C ALA A 49 -73.58 45.88 66.66
N LYS A 50 -72.66 45.78 67.64
CA LYS A 50 -72.74 46.48 68.93
C LYS A 50 -71.79 47.67 69.02
N ALA A 51 -71.06 48.02 67.95
CA ALA A 51 -70.12 49.13 67.93
C ALA A 51 -70.83 50.50 68.00
N PRO A 52 -70.17 51.57 68.50
CA PRO A 52 -68.77 51.65 68.93
C PRO A 52 -68.52 51.29 70.41
N PHE A 53 -69.56 51.11 71.23
CA PHE A 53 -69.44 50.95 72.70
C PHE A 53 -70.05 49.65 73.25
N GLY A 54 -70.24 48.63 72.42
CA GLY A 54 -70.76 47.32 72.84
C GLY A 54 -72.23 47.32 73.28
N GLY A 55 -73.00 48.33 72.86
CA GLY A 55 -74.38 48.57 73.33
C GLY A 55 -74.46 49.24 74.70
N TRP A 56 -73.33 49.72 75.25
CA TRP A 56 -73.27 50.45 76.52
C TRP A 56 -73.28 51.97 76.28
N PRO A 57 -73.79 52.76 77.24
CA PRO A 57 -73.57 54.21 77.23
C PRO A 57 -72.08 54.55 77.23
N GLU A 58 -71.70 55.57 76.47
CA GLU A 58 -70.30 55.99 76.33
C GLU A 58 -69.61 56.25 77.68
N ALA A 59 -70.30 56.88 78.63
CA ALA A 59 -69.77 57.15 79.95
C ALA A 59 -69.52 55.86 80.77
N GLU A 60 -70.44 54.89 80.71
CA GLU A 60 -70.29 53.59 81.38
C GLU A 60 -69.17 52.76 80.74
N HIS A 61 -69.09 52.77 79.41
CA HIS A 61 -68.04 52.09 78.66
C HIS A 61 -66.65 52.64 78.97
N ARG A 62 -66.48 53.97 78.95
CA ARG A 62 -65.20 54.63 79.29
C ARG A 62 -64.78 54.34 80.72
N LEU A 63 -65.73 54.31 81.66
CA LEU A 63 -65.46 53.94 83.05
C LEU A 63 -65.05 52.46 83.18
N PHE A 64 -65.71 51.57 82.44
CA PHE A 64 -65.35 50.15 82.38
C PHE A 64 -63.94 49.95 81.80
N GLU A 65 -63.60 50.63 80.70
CA GLU A 65 -62.26 50.59 80.11
C GLU A 65 -61.20 51.13 81.08
N LEU A 66 -61.44 52.26 81.74
CA LEU A 66 -60.51 52.85 82.69
C LEU A 66 -60.19 51.89 83.85
N ILE A 67 -61.22 51.31 84.46
CA ILE A 67 -61.06 50.33 85.56
C ILE A 67 -60.28 49.11 85.04
N ARG A 68 -60.61 48.62 83.85
CA ARG A 68 -59.93 47.47 83.27
C ARG A 68 -58.46 47.76 82.98
N ASP A 69 -58.14 48.92 82.43
CA ASP A 69 -56.77 49.29 82.07
C ASP A 69 -55.91 49.57 83.32
N GLU A 70 -56.47 50.17 84.39
CA GLU A 70 -55.80 50.36 85.68
C GLU A 70 -55.34 49.01 86.27
N TYR A 71 -56.24 48.01 86.27
CA TYR A 71 -55.95 46.71 86.87
C TYR A 71 -55.22 45.74 85.95
N LEU A 72 -55.38 45.81 84.63
CA LEU A 72 -54.79 44.83 83.68
C LEU A 72 -53.51 45.33 82.98
N THR A 73 -53.23 46.64 82.98
CA THR A 73 -52.05 47.22 82.30
C THR A 73 -50.92 47.62 83.29
N GLY A 74 -51.21 47.75 84.58
CA GLY A 74 -50.21 48.07 85.64
C GLY A 74 -49.25 46.94 86.08
N PRO A 75 -48.51 47.11 87.19
CA PRO A 75 -47.57 46.11 87.73
C PRO A 75 -48.24 44.77 88.07
N VAL A 76 -47.50 43.65 87.98
CA VAL A 76 -48.06 42.30 88.20
C VAL A 76 -48.39 42.07 89.67
N VAL A 77 -49.66 42.28 90.03
CA VAL A 77 -50.25 41.85 91.30
C VAL A 77 -50.80 40.42 91.17
N PHE A 78 -50.88 39.66 92.26
CA PHE A 78 -51.61 38.39 92.28
C PHE A 78 -53.13 38.66 92.17
N ASN A 79 -53.90 37.78 91.53
CA ASN A 79 -55.37 37.85 91.47
C ASN A 79 -56.00 39.07 90.75
N ARG A 80 -55.27 39.74 89.84
CA ARG A 80 -55.72 40.96 89.12
C ARG A 80 -57.10 40.86 88.47
N HIS A 81 -57.38 39.76 87.79
CA HIS A 81 -58.68 39.55 87.14
C HIS A 81 -59.84 39.48 88.15
N SER A 82 -59.61 38.89 89.32
CA SER A 82 -60.64 38.81 90.37
C SER A 82 -60.85 40.15 91.07
N LEU A 83 -59.79 40.93 91.31
CA LEU A 83 -59.88 42.27 91.88
C LEU A 83 -60.55 43.26 90.91
N CYS A 84 -60.24 43.14 89.62
CA CYS A 84 -60.91 43.89 88.57
C CYS A 84 -62.41 43.56 88.53
N ALA A 85 -62.78 42.27 88.62
CA ALA A 85 -64.18 41.86 88.64
C ALA A 85 -64.93 42.40 89.87
N ASP A 86 -64.36 42.31 91.07
CA ASP A 86 -64.93 42.87 92.32
C ASP A 86 -65.08 44.40 92.24
N ARG A 87 -64.10 45.10 91.67
CA ARG A 87 -64.18 46.56 91.45
C ARG A 87 -65.30 46.91 90.46
N LEU A 88 -65.40 46.18 89.35
CA LEU A 88 -66.43 46.39 88.33
C LEU A 88 -67.84 46.11 88.85
N GLU A 89 -68.03 45.06 89.66
CA GLU A 89 -69.30 44.74 90.31
C GLU A 89 -69.76 45.86 91.25
N ARG A 90 -68.84 46.52 91.96
CA ARG A 90 -69.14 47.66 92.85
C ARG A 90 -69.45 48.96 92.09
N THR A 91 -68.81 49.20 90.95
CA THR A 91 -69.03 50.42 90.15
C THR A 91 -70.28 50.35 89.29
N PHE A 92 -70.73 49.14 88.93
CA PHE A 92 -71.92 48.91 88.11
C PHE A 92 -72.97 48.06 88.86
N PRO A 93 -73.60 48.57 89.94
CA PRO A 93 -74.54 47.81 90.75
C PRO A 93 -75.83 47.40 90.00
N ALA A 94 -76.14 48.07 88.89
CA ALA A 94 -77.29 47.76 88.04
C ALA A 94 -77.02 46.67 86.97
N ARG A 95 -75.80 46.14 86.89
CA ARG A 95 -75.39 45.17 85.86
C ARG A 95 -75.01 43.84 86.50
N THR A 96 -75.30 42.74 85.81
CA THR A 96 -74.91 41.40 86.29
C THR A 96 -73.46 41.11 85.96
N ARG A 97 -72.82 40.23 86.75
CA ARG A 97 -71.46 39.73 86.48
C ARG A 97 -71.31 39.15 85.07
N GLN A 98 -72.34 38.49 84.56
CA GLN A 98 -72.37 37.97 83.19
C GLN A 98 -72.33 39.10 82.15
N GLN A 99 -73.11 40.17 82.33
CA GLN A 99 -73.07 41.34 81.44
C GLN A 99 -71.70 42.04 81.44
N LEU A 100 -71.01 42.07 82.58
CA LEU A 100 -69.64 42.59 82.67
C LEU A 100 -68.62 41.70 81.95
N ALA A 101 -68.75 40.37 82.06
CA ALA A 101 -67.92 39.42 81.33
C ALA A 101 -68.15 39.51 79.81
N ASP A 102 -69.42 39.51 79.38
CA ASP A 102 -69.83 39.65 77.97
C ASP A 102 -69.31 40.96 77.35
N HIS A 103 -69.34 42.07 78.11
CA HIS A 103 -68.77 43.34 77.67
C HIS A 103 -67.23 43.30 77.61
N GLY A 104 -66.59 42.57 78.54
CA GLY A 104 -65.16 42.31 78.52
C GLY A 104 -64.69 41.51 77.29
N ASP A 105 -65.45 40.47 76.93
CA ASP A 105 -65.22 39.65 75.75
C ASP A 105 -65.55 40.40 74.45
N TRP A 106 -66.57 41.25 74.46
CA TRP A 106 -66.82 42.17 73.35
C TRP A 106 -65.65 43.14 73.15
N LEU A 107 -65.10 43.71 74.23
CA LEU A 107 -64.00 44.66 74.16
C LEU A 107 -62.70 44.01 73.65
N THR A 108 -62.39 42.78 74.06
CA THR A 108 -61.23 42.04 73.51
C THR A 108 -61.41 41.78 72.02
N ALA A 109 -62.61 41.34 71.60
CA ALA A 109 -62.92 41.10 70.20
C ALA A 109 -62.93 42.40 69.36
N TRP A 110 -63.40 43.52 69.92
CA TRP A 110 -63.33 44.85 69.28
C TRP A 110 -61.89 45.33 69.11
N ARG A 111 -61.04 45.25 70.16
CA ARG A 111 -59.61 45.57 70.08
C ARG A 111 -58.91 44.68 69.04
N ALA A 112 -59.22 43.38 69.01
CA ALA A 112 -58.68 42.45 68.01
C ALA A 112 -59.12 42.78 66.57
N TRP A 113 -60.37 43.21 66.37
CA TRP A 113 -60.84 43.70 65.07
C TRP A 113 -60.08 44.95 64.62
N CYS A 114 -59.94 45.95 65.50
CA CYS A 114 -59.19 47.18 65.23
C CYS A 114 -57.75 46.88 64.80
N GLU A 115 -57.06 46.03 65.57
CA GLU A 115 -55.67 45.63 65.28
C GLU A 115 -55.58 44.89 63.95
N ARG A 116 -56.43 43.87 63.71
CA ARG A 116 -56.42 43.10 62.47
C ARG A 116 -56.73 43.97 61.25
N ARG A 117 -57.64 44.93 61.38
CA ARG A 117 -57.94 45.90 60.32
C ARG A 117 -56.75 46.81 60.04
N HIS A 118 -56.07 47.28 61.09
CA HIS A 118 -54.89 48.11 60.96
C HIS A 118 -53.74 47.36 60.29
N VAL A 119 -53.45 46.12 60.72
CA VAL A 119 -52.44 45.25 60.12
C VAL A 119 -52.76 44.97 58.64
N LEU A 120 -54.02 44.68 58.32
CA LEU A 120 -54.45 44.42 56.95
C LEU A 120 -54.27 45.67 56.05
N ALA A 121 -54.63 46.85 56.55
CA ALA A 121 -54.42 48.11 55.82
C ALA A 121 -52.93 48.41 55.64
N ALA A 122 -52.10 48.14 56.65
CA ALA A 122 -50.65 48.30 56.56
C ALA A 122 -50.02 47.33 55.56
N SER A 123 -50.45 46.06 55.55
CA SER A 123 -49.96 45.06 54.59
C SER A 123 -50.38 45.38 53.16
N TRP A 124 -51.61 45.87 52.97
CA TRP A 124 -52.09 46.32 51.66
C TRP A 124 -51.22 47.47 51.11
N ARG A 125 -50.95 48.50 51.93
CA ARG A 125 -50.06 49.61 51.51
C ARG A 125 -48.66 49.12 51.14
N ARG A 126 -48.08 48.20 51.93
CA ARG A 126 -46.76 47.61 51.62
C ARG A 126 -46.79 46.83 50.31
N ALA A 127 -47.78 45.95 50.13
CA ALA A 127 -47.91 45.16 48.91
C ALA A 127 -48.07 46.04 47.66
N ARG A 128 -48.79 47.16 47.77
CA ARG A 128 -48.95 48.15 46.70
C ARG A 128 -47.63 48.85 46.36
N ALA A 129 -46.84 49.23 47.36
CA ALA A 129 -45.51 49.80 47.15
C ALA A 129 -44.53 48.79 46.54
N GLU A 130 -44.55 47.54 47.01
CA GLU A 130 -43.73 46.46 46.45
C GLU A 130 -44.11 46.14 45.00
N LEU A 131 -45.40 46.18 44.66
CA LEU A 131 -45.88 45.98 43.31
C LEU A 131 -45.39 47.10 42.37
N LEU A 132 -45.41 48.35 42.83
CA LEU A 132 -44.87 49.47 42.06
C LEU A 132 -43.38 49.27 41.73
N VAL A 133 -42.56 48.95 42.73
CA VAL A 133 -41.12 48.68 42.53
C VAL A 133 -40.88 47.50 41.58
N LYS A 134 -41.71 46.46 41.65
CA LYS A 134 -41.62 45.33 40.72
C LYS A 134 -41.94 45.74 39.30
N ILE A 135 -43.00 46.53 39.11
CA ILE A 135 -43.42 47.02 37.79
C ILE A 135 -42.34 47.91 37.18
N GLU A 136 -41.79 48.85 37.97
CA GLU A 136 -40.64 49.67 37.57
C GLU A 136 -39.45 48.81 37.12
N ALA A 137 -39.11 47.78 37.90
CA ALA A 137 -38.04 46.86 37.53
C ALA A 137 -38.33 46.08 36.25
N THR A 138 -39.57 45.62 36.04
CA THR A 138 -39.95 44.91 34.81
C THR A 138 -39.92 45.81 33.58
N PHE A 139 -40.34 47.07 33.71
CA PHE A 139 -40.27 48.02 32.59
C PHE A 139 -38.83 48.40 32.28
N ALA A 140 -37.98 48.58 33.30
CA ALA A 140 -36.55 48.80 33.09
C ALA A 140 -35.89 47.61 32.36
N GLN A 141 -36.27 46.37 32.72
CA GLN A 141 -35.80 45.17 32.02
C GLN A 141 -36.30 45.09 30.59
N ALA A 142 -37.56 45.47 30.34
CA ALA A 142 -38.12 45.49 28.98
C ALA A 142 -37.38 46.51 28.09
N TRP A 143 -37.08 47.69 28.62
CA TRP A 143 -36.25 48.70 27.93
C TRP A 143 -34.86 48.18 27.62
N GLN A 144 -34.19 47.55 28.59
CA GLN A 144 -32.88 46.94 28.38
C GLN A 144 -32.92 45.88 27.28
N HIS A 145 -33.98 45.06 27.23
CA HIS A 145 -34.13 44.05 26.21
C HIS A 145 -34.29 44.65 24.81
N GLU A 146 -35.09 45.72 24.67
CA GLU A 146 -35.26 46.41 23.39
C GLU A 146 -33.96 47.08 22.91
N GLU A 147 -33.23 47.74 23.81
CA GLU A 147 -31.90 48.29 23.50
C GLU A 147 -30.92 47.20 23.06
N GLU A 148 -30.89 46.07 23.77
CA GLU A 148 -30.08 44.92 23.41
C GLU A 148 -30.47 44.35 22.04
N ASP A 149 -31.77 44.28 21.73
CA ASP A 149 -32.25 43.82 20.44
C ASP A 149 -31.83 44.74 19.30
N ILE A 150 -31.95 46.06 19.47
CA ILE A 150 -31.45 47.05 18.50
C ILE A 150 -29.94 46.87 18.27
N VAL A 151 -29.16 46.67 19.33
CA VAL A 151 -27.71 46.41 19.22
C VAL A 151 -27.44 45.10 18.49
N ARG A 152 -28.16 44.02 18.82
CA ARG A 152 -28.05 42.70 18.17
C ARG A 152 -28.38 42.77 16.69
N GLU A 153 -29.42 43.51 16.31
CA GLU A 153 -29.77 43.74 14.91
C GLU A 153 -28.66 44.49 14.18
N GLY A 154 -28.14 45.57 14.78
CA GLY A 154 -27.00 46.30 14.21
C GLY A 154 -25.74 45.43 14.06
N GLU A 155 -25.49 44.47 14.96
CA GLU A 155 -24.40 43.50 14.82
C GLU A 155 -24.65 42.47 13.72
N ARG A 156 -25.90 41.99 13.57
CA ARG A 156 -26.30 41.10 12.47
C ARG A 156 -26.07 41.77 11.13
N ASP A 157 -26.50 43.02 10.97
CA ASP A 157 -26.30 43.80 9.74
C ASP A 157 -24.81 43.94 9.39
N LYS A 158 -23.97 44.23 10.39
CA LYS A 158 -22.51 44.29 10.20
C LYS A 158 -21.92 42.95 9.75
N ARG A 159 -22.39 41.84 10.34
CA ARG A 159 -21.94 40.49 9.99
C ARG A 159 -22.37 40.11 8.57
N ASP A 160 -23.58 40.45 8.18
CA ASP A 160 -24.11 40.17 6.85
C ASP A 160 -23.41 41.01 5.77
N ALA A 161 -23.12 42.29 6.06
CA ALA A 161 -22.30 43.13 5.21
C ALA A 161 -20.89 42.54 5.00
N LEU A 162 -20.24 42.07 6.08
CA LEU A 162 -18.94 41.41 5.98
C LEU A 162 -19.02 40.12 5.16
N ARG A 163 -20.05 39.30 5.38
CA ARG A 163 -20.29 38.07 4.62
C ARG A 163 -20.45 38.35 3.13
N ALA A 164 -21.19 39.39 2.77
CA ALA A 164 -21.36 39.82 1.38
C ALA A 164 -19.99 40.18 0.75
N VAL A 165 -19.19 41.02 1.42
CA VAL A 165 -17.84 41.38 0.95
C VAL A 165 -16.95 40.15 0.78
N LEU A 166 -16.97 39.21 1.72
CA LEU A 166 -16.17 37.99 1.64
C LEU A 166 -16.66 37.05 0.53
N SER A 167 -17.97 36.93 0.33
CA SER A 167 -18.52 36.11 -0.76
C SER A 167 -18.12 36.65 -2.12
N GLU A 168 -18.06 37.97 -2.29
CA GLU A 168 -17.64 38.60 -3.54
C GLU A 168 -16.14 38.37 -3.78
N LYS A 169 -15.30 38.52 -2.75
CA LYS A 169 -13.87 38.16 -2.83
C LYS A 169 -13.66 36.71 -3.21
N LEU A 170 -14.43 35.79 -2.60
CA LEU A 170 -14.37 34.37 -2.91
C LEU A 170 -14.82 34.08 -4.35
N ARG A 171 -15.85 34.78 -4.84
CA ARG A 171 -16.34 34.66 -6.22
C ARG A 171 -15.24 35.05 -7.20
N VAL A 172 -14.62 36.22 -7.00
CA VAL A 172 -13.50 36.71 -7.84
C VAL A 172 -12.33 35.73 -7.80
N TRP A 173 -11.96 35.24 -6.62
CA TRP A 173 -10.85 34.29 -6.49
C TRP A 173 -11.12 32.96 -7.21
N ARG A 174 -12.36 32.43 -7.13
CA ARG A 174 -12.74 31.21 -7.86
C ARG A 174 -12.64 31.42 -9.37
N GLN A 175 -13.10 32.56 -9.88
CA GLN A 175 -12.97 32.90 -11.30
C GLN A 175 -11.50 32.95 -11.74
N GLN A 176 -10.64 33.61 -10.96
CA GLN A 176 -9.20 33.64 -11.23
C GLN A 176 -8.58 32.23 -11.24
N LYS A 177 -8.98 31.37 -10.30
CA LYS A 177 -8.49 29.98 -10.25
C LYS A 177 -8.94 29.13 -11.43
N GLU A 178 -10.18 29.32 -11.88
CA GLU A 178 -10.69 28.66 -13.07
C GLU A 178 -9.95 29.12 -14.33
N GLU A 179 -9.69 30.43 -14.46
CA GLU A 179 -8.91 30.99 -15.56
C GLU A 179 -7.47 30.47 -15.56
N GLU A 180 -6.80 30.45 -14.40
CA GLU A 180 -5.46 29.86 -14.24
C GLU A 180 -5.44 28.40 -14.70
N ALA A 181 -6.39 27.57 -14.24
CA ALA A 181 -6.46 26.17 -14.61
C ALA A 181 -6.69 25.97 -16.12
N GLN A 182 -7.51 26.81 -16.75
CA GLN A 182 -7.72 26.76 -18.20
C GLN A 182 -6.45 27.13 -18.99
N LEU A 183 -5.68 28.11 -18.49
CA LEU A 183 -4.42 28.49 -19.11
C LEU A 183 -3.35 27.40 -18.96
N GLU A 184 -3.28 26.76 -17.80
CA GLU A 184 -2.38 25.61 -17.55
C GLU A 184 -2.71 24.46 -18.50
N LEU A 185 -3.98 24.06 -18.61
CA LEU A 185 -4.39 23.00 -19.54
C LEU A 185 -4.00 23.32 -20.98
N ARG A 186 -4.25 24.55 -21.45
CA ARG A 186 -3.86 24.99 -22.80
C ARG A 186 -2.33 24.96 -23.00
N ALA A 187 -1.56 25.32 -21.96
CA ALA A 187 -0.11 25.27 -22.02
C ALA A 187 0.40 23.82 -22.09
N GLU A 188 -0.20 22.90 -21.34
CA GLU A 188 0.11 21.47 -21.39
C GLU A 188 -0.23 20.85 -22.75
N GLU A 189 -1.39 21.16 -23.31
CA GLU A 189 -1.79 20.71 -24.64
C GLU A 189 -0.80 21.17 -25.71
N ARG A 190 -0.38 22.45 -25.67
CA ARG A 190 0.65 22.97 -26.58
C ARG A 190 1.98 22.23 -26.43
N ARG A 191 2.44 22.00 -25.19
CA ARG A 191 3.66 21.22 -24.94
C ARG A 191 3.56 19.80 -25.48
N ARG A 192 2.39 19.15 -25.32
CA ARG A 192 2.16 17.80 -25.85
C ARG A 192 2.22 17.79 -27.37
N GLN A 193 1.58 18.75 -28.03
CA GLN A 193 1.63 18.90 -29.48
C GLN A 193 3.06 19.11 -29.97
N GLU A 194 3.83 20.00 -29.32
CA GLU A 194 5.24 20.23 -29.66
C GLU A 194 6.09 18.96 -29.51
N LEU A 195 5.86 18.15 -28.48
CA LEU A 195 6.54 16.86 -28.29
C LEU A 195 6.15 15.86 -29.38
N GLU A 196 4.86 15.69 -29.65
CA GLU A 196 4.36 14.81 -30.71
C GLU A 196 4.91 15.22 -32.09
N GLU A 197 4.99 16.51 -32.39
CA GLU A 197 5.60 17.02 -33.62
C GLU A 197 7.10 16.72 -33.70
N ARG A 198 7.84 16.88 -32.60
CA ARG A 198 9.27 16.52 -32.54
C ARG A 198 9.47 15.02 -32.75
N GLU A 199 8.70 14.18 -32.09
CA GLU A 199 8.76 12.72 -32.27
C GLU A 199 8.46 12.31 -33.72
N ARG A 200 7.46 12.93 -34.36
CA ARG A 200 7.17 12.70 -35.78
C ARG A 200 8.35 13.10 -36.66
N GLN A 201 8.96 14.26 -36.41
CA GLN A 201 10.13 14.71 -37.16
C GLN A 201 11.33 13.78 -36.97
N GLU A 202 11.55 13.27 -35.76
CA GLU A 202 12.62 12.30 -35.47
C GLU A 202 12.36 10.95 -36.15
N ALA A 203 11.12 10.44 -36.08
CA ALA A 203 10.73 9.21 -36.75
C ALA A 203 10.90 9.30 -38.26
N GLU A 204 10.48 10.41 -38.89
CA GLU A 204 10.71 10.64 -40.32
C GLU A 204 12.22 10.66 -40.66
N ARG A 205 13.06 11.28 -39.82
CA ARG A 205 14.51 11.29 -40.02
C ARG A 205 15.10 9.88 -39.91
N GLU A 206 14.69 9.10 -38.91
CA GLU A 206 15.14 7.72 -38.73
C GLU A 206 14.71 6.86 -39.92
N GLU A 207 13.46 6.98 -40.39
CA GLU A 207 12.99 6.28 -41.59
C GLU A 207 13.81 6.61 -42.83
N ARG A 208 14.11 7.90 -43.06
CA ARG A 208 14.98 8.31 -44.17
C ARG A 208 16.37 7.68 -44.06
N GLN A 209 16.95 7.62 -42.87
CA GLN A 209 18.25 6.96 -42.64
C GLN A 209 18.17 5.45 -42.89
N ARG A 210 17.15 4.77 -42.36
CA ARG A 210 16.91 3.33 -42.56
C ARG A 210 16.74 3.00 -44.04
N GLN A 211 15.99 3.82 -44.79
CA GLN A 211 15.83 3.66 -46.23
C GLN A 211 17.16 3.82 -46.99
N GLN A 212 17.99 4.81 -46.63
CA GLN A 212 19.30 4.99 -47.23
C GLN A 212 20.23 3.80 -46.96
N GLN A 213 20.28 3.31 -45.71
CA GLN A 213 21.07 2.14 -45.35
C GLN A 213 20.60 0.88 -46.10
N ARG A 214 19.28 0.65 -46.17
CA ARG A 214 18.71 -0.48 -46.92
C ARG A 214 19.10 -0.45 -48.40
N ARG A 215 19.07 0.74 -49.02
CA ARG A 215 19.54 0.91 -50.41
C ARG A 215 21.03 0.56 -50.56
N ARG A 216 21.89 1.04 -49.66
CA ARG A 216 23.34 0.72 -49.66
C ARG A 216 23.61 -0.78 -49.48
N LEU A 217 22.88 -1.43 -48.59
CA LEU A 217 23.00 -2.88 -48.38
C LEU A 217 22.55 -3.66 -49.62
N SER A 218 21.46 -3.24 -50.25
CA SER A 218 20.96 -3.86 -51.48
C SER A 218 21.97 -3.74 -52.63
N THR A 219 22.59 -2.57 -52.83
CA THR A 219 23.61 -2.40 -53.86
C THR A 219 24.84 -3.26 -53.60
N TYR A 220 25.30 -3.33 -52.34
CA TYR A 220 26.44 -4.17 -51.96
C TYR A 220 26.16 -5.66 -52.13
N GLN A 221 24.95 -6.12 -51.79
CA GLN A 221 24.55 -7.52 -52.00
C GLN A 221 24.54 -7.88 -53.48
N GLN A 222 23.98 -7.02 -54.34
CA GLN A 222 23.99 -7.22 -55.79
C GLN A 222 25.41 -7.29 -56.35
N GLU A 223 26.30 -6.41 -55.91
CA GLU A 223 27.71 -6.41 -56.33
C GLU A 223 28.42 -7.69 -55.89
N LYS A 224 28.18 -8.14 -54.65
CA LYS A 224 28.73 -9.40 -54.12
C LYS A 224 28.22 -10.62 -54.90
N GLU A 225 26.94 -10.65 -55.25
CA GLU A 225 26.37 -11.72 -56.08
C GLU A 225 26.98 -11.74 -57.48
N ARG A 226 27.18 -10.57 -58.10
CA ARG A 226 27.89 -10.46 -59.39
C ARG A 226 29.32 -10.98 -59.33
N LEU A 227 30.08 -10.59 -58.31
CA LEU A 227 31.46 -11.07 -58.15
C LEU A 227 31.51 -12.60 -57.96
N ARG A 228 30.53 -13.16 -57.23
CA ARG A 228 30.40 -14.61 -57.05
C ARG A 228 30.06 -15.33 -58.36
N SER A 229 29.13 -14.80 -59.15
CA SER A 229 28.77 -15.41 -60.44
C SER A 229 29.93 -15.34 -61.44
N GLU A 230 30.66 -14.22 -61.48
CA GLU A 230 31.86 -14.09 -62.31
C GLU A 230 32.97 -15.07 -61.88
N ALA A 231 33.17 -15.28 -60.58
CA ALA A 231 34.13 -16.27 -60.08
C ALA A 231 33.70 -17.70 -60.42
N ALA A 232 32.43 -18.05 -60.21
CA ALA A 232 31.88 -19.36 -60.55
C ALA A 232 32.03 -19.65 -62.05
N ALA A 233 31.74 -18.68 -62.92
CA ALA A 233 31.92 -18.82 -64.36
C ALA A 233 33.39 -19.06 -64.76
N ARG A 234 34.36 -18.44 -64.05
CA ARG A 234 35.79 -18.69 -64.26
C ARG A 234 36.18 -20.10 -63.81
N GLU A 235 35.68 -20.56 -62.68
CA GLU A 235 35.91 -21.91 -62.17
C GLU A 235 35.33 -22.96 -63.12
N GLU A 236 34.11 -22.77 -63.62
CA GLU A 236 33.47 -23.62 -64.61
C GLU A 236 34.29 -23.69 -65.91
N ALA A 237 34.70 -22.54 -66.45
CA ALA A 237 35.54 -22.48 -67.64
C ALA A 237 36.88 -23.22 -67.44
N ARG A 238 37.50 -23.10 -66.26
CA ARG A 238 38.74 -23.81 -65.93
C ARG A 238 38.53 -25.32 -65.83
N LEU A 239 37.42 -25.73 -65.23
CA LEU A 239 37.04 -27.14 -65.11
C LEU A 239 36.77 -27.77 -66.48
N GLU A 240 36.15 -27.04 -67.40
CA GLU A 240 35.97 -27.49 -68.78
C GLU A 240 37.30 -27.67 -69.52
N GLN A 241 38.25 -26.74 -69.37
CA GLN A 241 39.58 -26.87 -69.94
C GLN A 241 40.30 -28.12 -69.42
N LEU A 242 40.25 -28.37 -68.11
CA LEU A 242 40.85 -29.57 -67.51
C LEU A 242 40.19 -30.85 -68.03
N LYS A 243 38.86 -30.87 -68.15
CA LYS A 243 38.13 -32.01 -68.74
C LYS A 243 38.57 -32.28 -70.18
N ARG A 244 38.82 -31.24 -71.00
CA ARG A 244 39.34 -31.39 -72.36
C ARG A 244 40.74 -32.02 -72.35
N GLN A 245 41.65 -31.50 -71.52
CA GLN A 245 43.00 -32.06 -71.37
C GLN A 245 42.98 -33.52 -70.94
N LEU A 246 42.12 -33.89 -69.98
CA LEU A 246 41.96 -35.27 -69.54
C LEU A 246 41.41 -36.18 -70.65
N ARG A 247 40.47 -35.71 -71.47
CA ARG A 247 39.97 -36.46 -72.63
C ARG A 247 41.08 -36.73 -73.65
N GLU A 248 41.85 -35.71 -74.00
CA GLU A 248 42.98 -35.86 -74.92
C GLU A 248 44.09 -36.77 -74.37
N GLN A 249 44.32 -36.76 -73.06
CA GLN A 249 45.24 -37.71 -72.42
C GLN A 249 44.69 -39.14 -72.44
N ALA A 250 43.40 -39.32 -72.17
CA ALA A 250 42.75 -40.62 -72.20
C ALA A 250 42.82 -41.28 -73.58
N GLU A 251 42.68 -40.51 -74.67
CA GLU A 251 42.85 -41.02 -76.04
C GLU A 251 44.28 -41.51 -76.31
N ARG A 252 45.29 -40.73 -75.90
CA ARG A 252 46.70 -41.11 -76.04
C ARG A 252 47.04 -42.34 -75.19
N ASP A 253 46.53 -42.40 -73.97
CA ASP A 253 46.74 -43.54 -73.08
C ASP A 253 46.04 -44.80 -73.59
N ALA A 254 44.85 -44.69 -74.19
CA ALA A 254 44.15 -45.81 -74.83
C ALA A 254 44.97 -46.41 -75.98
N GLN A 255 45.55 -45.57 -76.83
CA GLN A 255 46.46 -46.02 -77.91
C GLN A 255 47.71 -46.71 -77.34
N ARG A 256 48.33 -46.15 -76.30
CA ARG A 256 49.49 -46.74 -75.62
C ARG A 256 49.18 -48.10 -75.01
N ILE A 257 48.01 -48.23 -74.36
CA ILE A 257 47.56 -49.50 -73.75
C ILE A 257 47.29 -50.53 -74.84
N GLY A 258 46.67 -50.15 -75.96
CA GLY A 258 46.46 -51.00 -77.14
C GLY A 258 47.76 -51.60 -77.67
N TYR A 259 48.75 -50.75 -77.94
CA TYR A 259 50.08 -51.19 -78.41
C TYR A 259 50.77 -52.16 -77.44
N ARG A 260 50.77 -51.85 -76.14
CA ARG A 260 51.36 -52.74 -75.12
C ARG A 260 50.63 -54.09 -75.01
N ARG A 261 49.32 -54.11 -75.24
CA ARG A 261 48.51 -55.33 -75.25
C ARG A 261 48.91 -56.24 -76.42
N GLU A 262 49.13 -55.67 -77.60
CA GLU A 262 49.59 -56.38 -78.79
C GLU A 262 51.04 -56.89 -78.67
N GLU A 263 51.95 -56.10 -78.10
CA GLU A 263 53.31 -56.59 -77.82
C GLU A 263 53.29 -57.77 -76.86
N ARG A 264 52.44 -57.71 -75.83
CA ARG A 264 52.32 -58.79 -74.86
C ARG A 264 51.76 -60.06 -75.51
N SER A 265 50.77 -59.96 -76.41
CA SER A 265 50.24 -61.14 -77.11
C SER A 265 51.32 -61.81 -77.97
N LYS A 266 52.11 -61.03 -78.72
CA LYS A 266 53.23 -61.54 -79.53
C LYS A 266 54.29 -62.24 -78.69
N ARG A 267 54.63 -61.70 -77.50
CA ARG A 267 55.57 -62.35 -76.57
C ARG A 267 55.02 -63.68 -76.04
N MET A 268 53.75 -63.72 -75.65
CA MET A 268 53.10 -64.94 -75.16
C MET A 268 53.05 -66.03 -76.25
N GLU A 269 52.77 -65.65 -77.50
CA GLU A 269 52.79 -66.59 -78.64
C GLU A 269 54.20 -67.12 -78.92
N ALA A 270 55.22 -66.26 -78.91
CA ALA A 270 56.61 -66.67 -79.12
C ALA A 270 57.13 -67.58 -77.98
N GLU A 271 56.72 -67.34 -76.74
CA GLU A 271 57.05 -68.19 -75.60
C GLU A 271 56.40 -69.57 -75.72
N ARG A 272 55.12 -69.63 -76.11
CA ARG A 272 54.41 -70.90 -76.37
C ARG A 272 55.13 -71.74 -77.43
N MET A 273 55.48 -71.15 -78.57
CA MET A 273 56.21 -71.84 -79.63
C MET A 273 57.58 -72.35 -79.16
N ARG A 274 58.29 -71.62 -78.29
CA ARG A 274 59.57 -72.05 -77.72
C ARG A 274 59.41 -73.21 -76.74
N THR A 275 58.37 -73.17 -75.90
CA THR A 275 58.10 -74.27 -74.96
C THR A 275 57.76 -75.57 -75.67
N GLU A 276 57.00 -75.50 -76.78
CA GLU A 276 56.68 -76.66 -77.60
C GLU A 276 57.94 -77.26 -78.25
N GLN A 277 58.82 -76.43 -78.82
CA GLN A 277 60.09 -76.88 -79.41
C GLN A 277 61.04 -77.54 -78.39
N LEU A 278 61.12 -77.00 -77.17
CA LEU A 278 61.93 -77.58 -76.11
C LEU A 278 61.37 -78.92 -75.62
N ALA A 279 60.04 -79.07 -75.56
CA ALA A 279 59.40 -80.32 -75.19
C ALA A 279 59.69 -81.42 -76.22
N GLU A 280 59.55 -81.13 -77.51
CA GLU A 280 59.86 -82.09 -78.59
C GLU A 280 61.34 -82.52 -78.59
N ALA A 281 62.27 -81.57 -78.39
CA ALA A 281 63.70 -81.87 -78.28
C ALA A 281 64.05 -82.70 -77.03
N GLY A 282 63.32 -82.48 -75.92
CA GLY A 282 63.43 -83.26 -74.68
C GLY A 282 63.08 -84.73 -74.90
N VAL A 283 61.93 -85.00 -75.53
CA VAL A 283 61.47 -86.37 -75.84
C VAL A 283 62.50 -87.10 -76.71
N GLN A 284 62.97 -86.46 -77.79
CA GLN A 284 63.96 -87.07 -78.68
C GLN A 284 65.33 -87.34 -77.99
N ARG A 285 65.68 -86.54 -76.98
CA ARG A 285 66.91 -86.73 -76.20
C ARG A 285 66.78 -87.87 -75.20
N GLU A 286 65.63 -88.01 -74.56
CA GLU A 286 65.36 -89.12 -73.62
C GLU A 286 65.36 -90.46 -74.35
N GLU A 287 64.72 -90.57 -75.51
CA GLU A 287 64.72 -91.80 -76.33
C GLU A 287 66.15 -92.24 -76.72
N ARG A 288 67.04 -91.29 -77.07
CA ARG A 288 68.45 -91.59 -77.35
C ARG A 288 69.23 -92.04 -76.12
N LEU A 289 68.97 -91.40 -74.97
CA LEU A 289 69.67 -91.73 -73.72
C LEU A 289 69.20 -93.07 -73.15
N GLU A 290 67.92 -93.43 -73.30
CA GLU A 290 67.40 -94.74 -72.89
C GLU A 290 68.02 -95.87 -73.71
N HIS A 291 68.15 -95.71 -75.03
CA HIS A 291 68.81 -96.69 -75.88
C HIS A 291 70.30 -96.90 -75.49
N LEU A 292 71.02 -95.82 -75.17
CA LEU A 292 72.41 -95.91 -74.69
C LEU A 292 72.51 -96.53 -73.28
N ARG A 293 71.53 -96.27 -72.41
CA ARG A 293 71.49 -96.83 -71.05
C ARG A 293 71.24 -98.33 -71.06
N GLU A 294 70.47 -98.85 -72.02
CA GLU A 294 70.28 -100.30 -72.20
C GLU A 294 71.58 -101.02 -72.60
N LEU A 295 72.44 -100.40 -73.40
CA LEU A 295 73.70 -101.00 -73.89
C LEU A 295 74.82 -101.06 -72.84
N VAL A 296 74.77 -100.23 -71.80
CA VAL A 296 75.87 -100.06 -70.83
C VAL A 296 75.49 -100.52 -69.42
N ARG A 297 74.23 -100.88 -69.13
CA ARG A 297 73.76 -101.13 -67.75
C ARG A 297 74.50 -102.31 -67.09
N PRO A 298 75.37 -102.09 -66.10
CA PRO A 298 76.03 -103.17 -65.37
C PRO A 298 75.02 -103.81 -64.40
N ARG A 299 74.94 -105.15 -64.40
CA ARG A 299 74.16 -105.91 -63.41
C ARG A 299 74.95 -106.06 -62.12
N VAL A 300 74.99 -105.02 -61.29
CA VAL A 300 75.51 -105.07 -59.91
C VAL A 300 74.60 -104.26 -58.99
N LEU A 301 74.29 -104.80 -57.82
CA LEU A 301 73.44 -104.18 -56.80
C LEU A 301 74.14 -102.94 -56.19
N PRO A 302 73.41 -101.83 -55.97
CA PRO A 302 73.97 -100.62 -55.36
C PRO A 302 74.26 -100.83 -53.87
N ASP A 303 75.52 -100.60 -53.48
CA ASP A 303 75.98 -100.64 -52.09
C ASP A 303 75.77 -99.26 -51.43
N ILE A 304 74.74 -99.18 -50.58
CA ILE A 304 74.23 -97.91 -50.01
C ILE A 304 75.16 -97.41 -48.90
N GLU A 305 75.93 -98.28 -48.23
CA GLU A 305 76.68 -97.94 -47.02
C GLU A 305 77.90 -97.05 -47.31
N ARG A 306 78.46 -97.12 -48.52
CA ARG A 306 79.52 -96.20 -48.97
C ARG A 306 78.97 -94.83 -49.41
N ALA A 307 77.69 -94.77 -49.79
CA ALA A 307 77.05 -93.55 -50.29
C ALA A 307 76.52 -92.64 -49.16
N THR A 308 76.30 -93.18 -47.96
CA THR A 308 75.73 -92.44 -46.82
C THR A 308 76.67 -92.32 -45.60
N GLY A 309 77.92 -92.80 -45.70
CA GLY A 309 78.89 -92.77 -44.59
C GLY A 309 79.55 -91.40 -44.35
N ASP A 310 79.54 -90.94 -43.09
CA ASP A 310 80.12 -89.66 -42.68
C ASP A 310 81.64 -89.55 -42.91
N THR A 311 82.06 -88.48 -43.56
CA THR A 311 83.48 -88.13 -43.75
C THR A 311 84.04 -87.38 -42.53
N ALA A 312 85.36 -87.45 -42.32
CA ALA A 312 86.04 -86.93 -41.12
C ALA A 312 85.76 -85.42 -40.84
N ALA A 313 85.41 -84.63 -41.84
CA ALA A 313 85.01 -83.23 -41.70
C ALA A 313 83.61 -83.03 -41.08
N SER A 314 82.68 -83.99 -41.28
CA SER A 314 81.32 -83.98 -40.70
C SER A 314 81.36 -84.14 -39.17
N LYS A 315 82.32 -84.92 -38.65
CA LYS A 315 82.50 -85.17 -37.21
C LYS A 315 82.97 -83.93 -36.43
N LEU A 316 83.73 -83.02 -37.04
CA LEU A 316 84.23 -81.80 -36.37
C LEU A 316 83.14 -80.71 -36.25
N HIS A 317 82.20 -80.64 -37.20
CA HIS A 317 81.09 -79.68 -37.16
C HIS A 317 80.02 -80.04 -36.11
N GLN A 318 79.82 -81.33 -35.81
CA GLN A 318 78.91 -81.77 -34.75
C GLN A 318 79.44 -81.52 -33.34
N HIS A 319 80.77 -81.50 -33.12
CA HIS A 319 81.35 -81.24 -31.79
C HIS A 319 81.29 -79.77 -31.34
N ARG A 320 81.17 -78.79 -32.25
CA ARG A 320 80.97 -77.37 -31.89
C ARG A 320 79.51 -76.99 -31.56
N ARG A 321 78.54 -77.84 -31.91
CA ARG A 321 77.11 -77.64 -31.61
C ARG A 321 76.59 -78.47 -30.44
N ARG A 322 77.46 -79.20 -29.75
CA ARG A 322 77.11 -80.04 -28.59
C ARG A 322 77.82 -79.55 -27.32
N GLY A 323 77.60 -78.28 -27.00
CA GLY A 323 77.96 -77.66 -25.73
C GLY A 323 76.87 -76.64 -25.41
N GLN A 324 76.04 -76.98 -24.42
CA GLN A 324 74.90 -76.23 -23.88
C GLN A 324 73.61 -76.27 -24.71
N SER A 325 72.91 -77.38 -24.50
CA SER A 325 71.46 -77.43 -24.36
C SER A 325 71.01 -76.74 -23.06
N SER A 326 69.76 -76.27 -23.12
CA SER A 326 68.74 -76.10 -22.07
C SER A 326 68.76 -74.88 -21.15
N ALA A 327 67.63 -74.17 -21.26
CA ALA A 327 66.91 -73.34 -20.29
C ALA A 327 67.24 -71.85 -20.25
N ASP A 328 66.17 -71.08 -20.50
CA ASP A 328 65.84 -69.70 -20.13
C ASP A 328 66.74 -68.53 -20.57
N GLU A 329 66.08 -67.48 -21.08
CA GLU A 329 66.48 -66.06 -21.29
C GLU A 329 65.65 -65.56 -22.50
N GLU A 330 64.57 -64.76 -22.39
CA GLU A 330 64.42 -63.45 -21.76
C GLU A 330 65.57 -62.48 -22.07
N ALA A 331 65.36 -61.65 -23.11
CA ALA A 331 66.13 -60.45 -23.50
C ALA A 331 65.44 -59.89 -24.77
N ASP A 332 65.13 -58.61 -24.97
CA ASP A 332 65.43 -57.39 -24.24
C ASP A 332 64.54 -56.28 -24.83
N GLU A 333 63.78 -55.54 -24.00
CA GLU A 333 63.49 -54.12 -24.29
C GLU A 333 63.28 -53.35 -22.96
N PRO A 334 64.14 -52.37 -22.61
CA PRO A 334 64.11 -51.71 -21.30
C PRO A 334 63.10 -50.55 -21.22
N LEU A 335 62.31 -50.54 -20.13
CA LEU A 335 61.37 -49.47 -19.75
C LEU A 335 62.09 -48.24 -19.14
N PRO A 336 61.63 -46.99 -19.40
CA PRO A 336 62.26 -45.78 -18.86
C PRO A 336 61.91 -45.48 -17.38
N VAL A 337 62.94 -45.11 -16.60
CA VAL A 337 63.00 -44.96 -15.12
C VAL A 337 62.50 -43.58 -14.61
N HIS A 338 61.61 -42.89 -15.31
CA HIS A 338 61.11 -41.57 -14.86
C HIS A 338 59.59 -41.45 -14.86
N ALA A 339 58.96 -42.01 -13.82
CA ALA A 339 57.57 -41.68 -13.46
C ALA A 339 57.58 -40.74 -12.23
N PRO A 340 57.09 -39.48 -12.33
CA PRO A 340 56.81 -38.69 -11.15
C PRO A 340 55.58 -39.28 -10.43
N GLY A 341 55.61 -39.29 -9.09
CA GLY A 341 54.50 -39.77 -8.25
C GLY A 341 53.19 -38.98 -8.44
N PRO A 342 52.07 -39.40 -7.80
CA PRO A 342 50.76 -38.84 -8.07
C PRO A 342 50.73 -37.33 -7.80
N THR A 343 50.40 -36.56 -8.84
CA THR A 343 50.25 -35.10 -8.79
C THR A 343 49.17 -34.72 -7.78
N ALA A 344 49.50 -33.90 -6.78
CA ALA A 344 48.51 -33.36 -5.86
C ALA A 344 47.43 -32.60 -6.66
N THR A 345 46.18 -33.05 -6.56
CA THR A 345 45.00 -32.41 -7.16
C THR A 345 44.65 -31.13 -6.41
N THR A 346 45.53 -30.14 -6.52
CA THR A 346 45.33 -28.79 -6.02
C THR A 346 45.00 -27.86 -7.18
N PHE A 347 44.29 -26.78 -6.88
CA PHE A 347 43.99 -25.77 -7.88
C PHE A 347 45.28 -25.06 -8.30
N THR A 348 45.48 -24.94 -9.61
CA THR A 348 46.57 -24.12 -10.15
C THR A 348 46.28 -22.64 -9.95
N ASP A 349 47.32 -21.80 -9.82
CA ASP A 349 47.16 -20.34 -9.65
C ASP A 349 46.24 -19.72 -10.72
N LYS A 350 46.30 -20.24 -11.95
CA LYS A 350 45.41 -19.82 -13.04
C LYS A 350 43.94 -20.14 -12.77
N GLN A 351 43.64 -21.27 -12.13
CA GLN A 351 42.27 -21.66 -11.74
C GLN A 351 41.77 -20.82 -10.56
N ILE A 352 42.64 -20.49 -9.61
CA ILE A 352 42.30 -19.62 -8.47
C ILE A 352 42.02 -18.19 -8.96
N LEU A 353 42.85 -17.67 -9.86
CA LEU A 353 42.68 -16.33 -10.45
C LEU A 353 41.55 -16.23 -11.48
N ALA A 354 40.99 -17.36 -11.93
CA ALA A 354 39.82 -17.38 -12.80
C ALA A 354 38.52 -17.06 -12.05
N ASP A 355 38.49 -17.26 -10.72
CA ASP A 355 37.31 -16.94 -9.91
C ASP A 355 37.07 -15.42 -9.89
N PRO A 356 35.89 -14.93 -10.34
CA PRO A 356 35.59 -13.51 -10.33
C PRO A 356 35.64 -12.89 -8.93
N ARG A 357 35.46 -13.67 -7.85
CA ARG A 357 35.59 -13.19 -6.47
C ARG A 357 37.02 -12.83 -6.14
N VAL A 358 37.97 -13.70 -6.46
CA VAL A 358 39.40 -13.49 -6.23
C VAL A 358 39.90 -12.29 -7.06
N ARG A 359 39.39 -12.14 -8.29
CA ARG A 359 39.69 -10.98 -9.13
C ARG A 359 39.13 -9.67 -8.57
N LEU A 360 37.87 -9.67 -8.13
CA LEU A 360 37.24 -8.49 -7.56
C LEU A 360 37.92 -8.10 -6.24
N GLU A 361 38.19 -9.07 -5.36
CA GLU A 361 38.91 -8.85 -4.12
C GLU A 361 40.30 -8.27 -4.38
N GLY A 362 41.05 -8.84 -5.33
CA GLY A 362 42.36 -8.34 -5.75
C GLY A 362 42.30 -6.89 -6.24
N ALA A 363 41.31 -6.55 -7.07
CA ALA A 363 41.09 -5.19 -7.54
C ALA A 363 40.73 -4.22 -6.39
N LEU A 364 39.90 -4.66 -5.44
CA LEU A 364 39.53 -3.87 -4.27
C LEU A 364 40.69 -3.66 -3.29
N ARG A 365 41.58 -4.65 -3.13
CA ARG A 365 42.83 -4.51 -2.37
C ARG A 365 43.79 -3.54 -3.04
N GLN A 366 43.96 -3.65 -4.35
CA GLN A 366 44.80 -2.73 -5.13
C GLN A 366 44.28 -1.28 -5.07
N ALA A 367 42.96 -1.10 -5.05
CA ALA A 367 42.32 0.22 -4.89
C ALA A 367 42.27 0.72 -3.44
N GLY A 368 42.67 -0.09 -2.44
CA GLY A 368 42.59 0.26 -1.01
C GLY A 368 41.16 0.33 -0.44
N LEU A 369 40.16 -0.19 -1.16
CA LEU A 369 38.73 -0.02 -0.86
C LEU A 369 38.12 -1.21 -0.09
N ILE A 370 38.91 -2.22 0.27
CA ILE A 370 38.40 -3.47 0.86
C ILE A 370 37.70 -3.28 2.22
N GLY A 371 38.04 -2.20 2.94
CA GLY A 371 37.41 -1.86 4.22
C GLY A 371 36.03 -1.21 4.10
N ASN A 372 35.65 -0.72 2.92
CA ASN A 372 34.38 -0.03 2.67
C ASN A 372 33.21 -1.02 2.75
N ASP A 373 32.12 -0.64 3.42
CA ASP A 373 30.93 -1.47 3.55
C ASP A 373 30.30 -1.77 2.18
N TYR A 374 30.44 -0.86 1.22
CA TYR A 374 30.05 -1.10 -0.16
C TYR A 374 30.86 -2.25 -0.81
N ALA A 375 32.17 -2.31 -0.56
CA ALA A 375 33.03 -3.36 -1.08
C ALA A 375 32.70 -4.73 -0.45
N LYS A 376 32.35 -4.74 0.85
CA LYS A 376 31.86 -5.94 1.55
C LYS A 376 30.52 -6.42 0.99
N GLU A 377 29.59 -5.52 0.70
CA GLU A 377 28.32 -5.87 0.05
C GLU A 377 28.51 -6.41 -1.37
N LEU A 378 29.45 -5.84 -2.13
CA LEU A 378 29.72 -6.24 -3.50
C LEU A 378 30.31 -7.66 -3.56
N LEU A 379 31.25 -7.98 -2.68
CA LEU A 379 31.79 -9.34 -2.50
C LEU A 379 30.70 -10.34 -2.08
N ARG A 380 29.77 -9.94 -1.19
CA ARG A 380 28.62 -10.77 -0.79
C ARG A 380 27.63 -11.01 -1.95
N ARG A 381 27.36 -10.01 -2.78
CA ARG A 381 26.45 -10.15 -3.94
C ARG A 381 27.04 -11.02 -5.04
N GLN A 382 28.36 -10.95 -5.25
CA GLN A 382 29.07 -11.85 -6.16
C GLN A 382 29.30 -13.26 -5.58
N ALA A 383 28.86 -13.50 -4.34
CA ALA A 383 28.89 -14.81 -3.69
C ALA A 383 27.79 -15.77 -4.17
N GLY A 384 27.06 -15.43 -5.24
CA GLY A 384 26.15 -16.36 -5.92
C GLY A 384 26.91 -17.49 -6.65
N PRO A 385 26.22 -18.62 -6.96
CA PRO A 385 26.79 -19.67 -7.78
C PRO A 385 27.16 -19.16 -9.18
N LEU A 386 28.31 -19.58 -9.72
CA LEU A 386 28.77 -19.23 -11.08
C LEU A 386 27.85 -19.79 -12.17
N GLU A 387 27.17 -20.90 -11.90
CA GLU A 387 26.17 -21.47 -12.79
C GLU A 387 24.77 -21.06 -12.35
N ARG A 388 24.00 -20.48 -13.28
CA ARG A 388 22.56 -20.34 -13.10
C ARG A 388 21.96 -21.75 -13.14
N TYR A 389 21.21 -22.12 -12.10
CA TYR A 389 20.44 -23.38 -12.11
C TYR A 389 19.68 -23.51 -13.43
N ARG A 390 19.70 -24.73 -13.98
CA ARG A 390 18.96 -25.07 -15.19
C ARG A 390 17.49 -24.68 -14.99
N LYS A 391 16.88 -23.95 -15.93
CA LYS A 391 15.44 -23.65 -15.87
C LYS A 391 14.66 -24.96 -15.93
N ASP A 392 13.82 -25.21 -14.93
CA ASP A 392 12.86 -26.32 -14.97
C ASP A 392 11.90 -26.15 -16.15
N GLN A 393 11.65 -27.24 -16.89
CA GLN A 393 10.66 -27.28 -17.95
C GLN A 393 9.27 -27.38 -17.32
N VAL A 394 8.45 -26.35 -17.45
CA VAL A 394 7.06 -26.37 -16.99
C VAL A 394 6.25 -27.26 -17.94
N SER A 395 5.71 -28.37 -17.44
CA SER A 395 4.86 -29.27 -18.23
C SER A 395 3.50 -28.62 -18.54
N THR A 396 3.01 -28.81 -19.76
CA THR A 396 1.74 -28.22 -20.26
C THR A 396 0.49 -28.95 -19.78
N VAL A 397 0.60 -29.86 -18.81
CA VAL A 397 -0.49 -30.78 -18.43
C VAL A 397 -1.64 -30.05 -17.72
N PHE A 398 -1.37 -28.96 -17.00
CA PHE A 398 -2.37 -28.28 -16.16
C PHE A 398 -3.09 -27.08 -16.82
N LYS A 399 -2.89 -26.82 -18.11
CA LYS A 399 -3.57 -25.69 -18.79
C LYS A 399 -5.01 -25.97 -19.23
N TYR A 400 -5.43 -27.23 -19.25
CA TYR A 400 -6.77 -27.62 -19.74
C TYR A 400 -7.88 -27.56 -18.69
N GLU A 401 -7.55 -27.53 -17.39
CA GLU A 401 -8.56 -27.52 -16.33
C GLU A 401 -9.16 -26.12 -16.05
N GLN A 402 -8.47 -25.04 -16.43
CA GLN A 402 -8.97 -23.67 -16.21
C GLN A 402 -9.91 -23.14 -17.31
N GLN A 403 -10.00 -23.81 -18.46
CA GLN A 403 -10.88 -23.37 -19.56
C GLN A 403 -12.29 -23.97 -19.52
N GLN A 404 -12.55 -25.00 -18.70
CA GLN A 404 -13.88 -25.62 -18.60
C GLN A 404 -14.80 -25.01 -17.54
N GLN A 405 -14.32 -24.10 -16.69
CA GLN A 405 -15.11 -23.46 -15.63
C GLN A 405 -15.65 -22.06 -15.99
N GLN A 406 -15.53 -21.62 -17.25
CA GLN A 406 -16.02 -20.31 -17.72
C GLN A 406 -16.93 -20.42 -18.95
N GLN A 407 -17.90 -21.33 -18.94
CA GLN A 407 -19.06 -21.24 -19.83
C GLN A 407 -20.35 -21.10 -18.99
N PRO A 408 -21.13 -20.02 -19.17
CA PRO A 408 -22.33 -19.77 -18.40
C PRO A 408 -23.52 -20.56 -18.97
N HIS A 409 -24.32 -21.13 -18.07
CA HIS A 409 -25.75 -21.31 -18.26
C HIS A 409 -26.49 -20.47 -17.23
#